data_AF-A0A935JND9-F1
#
_entry.id   AF-A0A935JND9-F1
#
_cell.length_a   1.000
_cell.length_b   1.000
_cell.length_c   1.000
_cell.angle_alpha   90.00
_cell.angle_beta   90.00
_cell.angle_gamma   90.00
#
_symmetry.space_group_name_H-M   'P 1'
#
loop_
_entity.id
_entity.type
_entity.pdbx_description
1 polymer ?
#
loop_
_entity_poly.entity_id
_entity_poly.type
_entity_poly.pdbx_seq_one_letter_code
_entity_poly.pdbx_strand_id
1 'polypeptide(L)'
;MEFFDITVTKKQICTWLGLIHPGGKIDYTALRREYFTDKALKTLGIEPDLYKQKRKFDTIQTKKILEYFKLTPFIKSKFLN
;
A
#
# COMPACT_ATOMS: atom_id res chain seq x y z
N MET A 1 0.63 19.11 -14.11
CA MET A 1 1.00 17.83 -13.48
C MET A 1 0.09 16.77 -14.07
N GLU A 2 0.62 15.89 -14.90
CA GLU A 2 -0.15 14.75 -15.43
C GLU A 2 -0.46 13.77 -14.29
N PHE A 3 -1.75 13.49 -14.09
CA PHE A 3 -2.21 12.59 -13.05
C PHE A 3 -2.15 11.16 -13.59
N PHE A 4 -1.09 10.43 -13.26
CA PHE A 4 -1.04 8.99 -13.52
C PHE A 4 -2.01 8.27 -12.56
N ASP A 5 -2.82 7.37 -13.11
CA ASP A 5 -3.61 6.42 -12.31
C ASP A 5 -2.66 5.43 -11.62
N ILE A 6 -2.36 5.69 -10.35
CA ILE A 6 -1.49 4.83 -9.55
C ILE A 6 -2.38 3.97 -8.66
N THR A 7 -2.41 2.67 -8.97
CA THR A 7 -2.94 1.65 -8.05
C THR A 7 -1.77 0.93 -7.42
N VAL A 8 -1.78 0.79 -6.08
CA VAL A 8 -0.75 0.03 -5.37
C VAL A 8 -1.33 -1.25 -4.78
N THR A 9 -0.50 -2.28 -4.76
CA THR A 9 -0.78 -3.55 -4.10
C THR A 9 -0.22 -3.56 -2.69
N LYS A 10 -0.75 -4.42 -1.83
CA LYS A 10 -0.20 -4.66 -0.49
C LYS A 10 1.30 -5.01 -0.52
N LYS A 11 1.73 -5.74 -1.56
CA LYS A 11 3.14 -6.10 -1.77
C LYS A 11 4.03 -4.87 -1.95
N GLN A 12 3.63 -3.91 -2.78
CA GLN A 12 4.41 -2.68 -2.99
C GLN A 12 4.54 -1.86 -1.71
N ILE A 13 3.47 -1.78 -0.91
CA ILE A 13 3.52 -1.10 0.39
C ILE A 13 4.48 -1.82 1.35
N CYS A 14 4.43 -3.16 1.41
CA CYS A 14 5.41 -3.93 2.19
C CYS A 14 6.85 -3.69 1.73
N THR A 15 7.10 -3.59 0.43
CA THR A 15 8.42 -3.24 -0.11
C THR A 15 8.88 -1.87 0.42
N TRP A 16 8.01 -0.86 0.34
CA TRP A 16 8.36 0.50 0.75
C TRP A 16 8.57 0.64 2.25
N LEU A 17 7.88 -0.16 3.06
CA LEU A 17 8.03 -0.19 4.52
C LEU A 17 9.15 -1.13 5.00
N GLY A 18 9.94 -1.73 4.09
CA GLY A 18 11.02 -2.65 4.47
C GLY A 18 10.53 -3.97 5.08
N LEU A 19 9.27 -4.34 4.88
CA LEU A 19 8.64 -5.55 5.41
C LEU A 19 8.88 -6.78 4.51
N ILE A 20 10.01 -6.82 3.81
CA ILE A 20 10.44 -7.95 3.00
C ILE A 20 11.73 -8.49 3.60
N HIS A 21 11.67 -9.73 4.09
CA HIS A 21 12.82 -10.40 4.65
C HIS A 21 13.88 -10.71 3.57
N PRO A 22 15.17 -10.86 3.96
CA PRO A 22 16.26 -11.19 3.05
C PRO A 22 16.03 -12.44 2.17
N GLY A 23 15.19 -13.39 2.63
CA GLY A 23 14.78 -14.57 1.86
C GLY A 23 13.56 -14.38 0.96
N GLY A 24 13.13 -13.15 0.70
CA GLY A 24 11.97 -12.83 -0.16
C GLY A 24 10.59 -13.05 0.48
N LYS A 25 10.54 -13.51 1.73
CA LYS A 25 9.28 -13.63 2.50
C LYS A 25 8.76 -12.25 2.87
N ILE A 26 7.49 -11.98 2.57
CA ILE A 26 6.85 -10.69 2.85
C ILE A 26 6.11 -10.79 4.19
N ASP A 27 6.45 -9.94 5.16
CA ASP A 27 5.74 -9.86 6.44
C ASP A 27 4.48 -9.01 6.33
N TYR A 28 3.43 -9.67 5.87
CA TYR A 28 2.08 -9.11 5.82
C TYR A 28 1.42 -8.95 7.19
N THR A 29 1.99 -9.57 8.23
CA THR A 29 1.42 -9.63 9.58
C THR A 29 1.75 -8.36 10.33
N ALA A 30 3.01 -7.91 10.28
CA ALA A 30 3.40 -6.59 10.77
C ALA A 30 2.53 -5.49 10.15
N LEU A 31 2.38 -5.52 8.82
CA LEU A 31 1.53 -4.58 8.10
C LEU A 31 0.04 -4.68 8.50
N ARG A 32 -0.49 -5.86 8.80
CA ARG A 32 -1.89 -6.01 9.27
C ARG A 32 -2.09 -5.55 10.70
N ARG A 33 -1.13 -5.79 11.58
CA ARG A 33 -1.24 -5.51 13.01
C ARG A 33 -1.10 -4.03 13.33
N GLU A 34 -0.13 -3.37 12.72
CA GLU A 34 0.18 -1.97 13.05
C GLU A 34 -0.55 -0.99 12.13
N TYR A 35 -0.79 -1.38 10.88
CA TYR A 35 -0.98 -0.42 9.80
C TYR A 35 -2.28 -0.60 8.98
N PHE A 36 -2.71 -1.84 8.71
CA PHE A 36 -3.96 -2.18 8.00
C PHE A 36 -4.95 -2.94 8.88
N THR A 37 -5.10 -2.52 10.13
CA THR A 37 -6.20 -2.99 10.98
C THR A 37 -7.54 -2.52 10.39
N ASP A 38 -8.64 -3.20 10.70
CA ASP A 38 -9.98 -2.77 10.28
C ASP A 38 -10.28 -1.34 10.75
N LYS A 39 -9.72 -0.92 11.89
CA LYS A 39 -9.76 0.47 12.38
C LYS A 39 -9.00 1.42 11.46
N ALA A 40 -7.77 1.11 11.09
CA ALA A 40 -6.97 1.94 10.18
C ALA A 40 -7.60 2.03 8.78
N LEU A 41 -8.13 0.91 8.26
CA LEU A 41 -8.87 0.89 7.00
C LEU A 41 -10.09 1.82 7.05
N LYS A 42 -10.88 1.76 8.13
CA LYS A 42 -12.00 2.69 8.35
C LYS A 42 -11.55 4.15 8.46
N THR A 43 -10.44 4.44 9.13
CA THR A 43 -9.84 5.79 9.18
C THR A 43 -9.46 6.31 7.80
N LEU A 44 -9.00 5.43 6.91
CA LEU A 44 -8.71 5.75 5.51
C LEU A 44 -9.98 5.81 4.63
N GLY A 45 -11.16 5.56 5.20
CA GLY A 45 -12.42 5.45 4.45
C GLY A 45 -12.43 4.29 3.47
N ILE A 46 -11.73 3.20 3.80
CA ILE A 46 -11.67 1.96 3.04
C ILE A 46 -12.51 0.92 3.77
N GLU A 47 -13.56 0.42 3.12
CA GLU A 47 -14.38 -0.67 3.65
C GLU A 47 -13.55 -1.97 3.74
N PRO A 48 -13.34 -2.52 4.96
CA PRO A 48 -12.47 -3.69 5.14
C PRO A 48 -12.92 -4.91 4.33
N ASP A 49 -14.23 -5.12 4.19
CA ASP A 49 -14.77 -6.30 3.50
C ASP A 49 -14.59 -6.20 1.99
N LEU A 50 -14.77 -5.00 1.41
CA LEU A 50 -14.47 -4.75 0.00
C LEU A 50 -12.97 -4.92 -0.31
N TYR A 51 -12.11 -4.45 0.61
CA TYR A 51 -10.67 -4.67 0.49
C TYR A 51 -10.31 -6.16 0.53
N LYS A 52 -10.89 -6.93 1.46
CA LYS A 52 -10.61 -8.38 1.61
C LYS A 52 -10.94 -9.16 0.33
N GLN A 53 -11.96 -8.74 -0.42
CA GLN A 53 -12.38 -9.33 -1.69
C GLN A 53 -11.40 -9.02 -2.84
N LYS A 54 -11.03 -7.74 -3.03
CA LYS A 54 -10.22 -7.32 -4.20
C LYS A 54 -8.71 -7.35 -3.97
N ARG A 55 -8.28 -7.22 -2.71
CA ARG A 55 -6.86 -7.12 -2.26
C ARG A 55 -6.01 -6.12 -3.05
N LYS A 56 -6.64 -5.10 -3.62
CA LYS A 56 -6.02 -4.00 -4.36
C LYS A 56 -6.64 -2.69 -3.90
N PHE A 57 -5.84 -1.63 -3.94
CA PHE A 57 -6.30 -0.28 -3.65
C PHE A 57 -6.50 0.46 -4.97
N ASP A 58 -7.64 1.11 -5.13
CA ASP A 58 -7.86 2.01 -6.26
C ASP A 58 -7.00 3.29 -6.16
N THR A 59 -7.05 4.15 -7.17
CA THR A 59 -6.23 5.37 -7.22
C THR A 59 -6.49 6.31 -6.03
N ILE A 60 -7.72 6.43 -5.57
CA ILE A 60 -8.09 7.32 -4.45
C ILE A 60 -7.59 6.72 -3.12
N GLN A 61 -7.85 5.43 -2.91
CA GLN A 61 -7.40 4.69 -1.74
C GLN A 61 -5.87 4.68 -1.64
N THR A 62 -5.20 4.52 -2.78
CA THR A 62 -3.74 4.57 -2.89
C THR A 62 -3.20 5.90 -2.39
N LYS A 63 -3.78 7.04 -2.80
CA LYS A 63 -3.34 8.37 -2.32
C LYS A 63 -3.44 8.49 -0.80
N LYS A 64 -4.57 8.07 -0.21
CA LYS A 64 -4.78 8.11 1.24
C LYS A 64 -3.77 7.24 1.99
N ILE A 65 -3.48 6.06 1.46
CA ILE A 65 -2.49 5.13 2.03
C ILE A 65 -1.09 5.74 1.98
N LEU A 66 -0.71 6.31 0.83
CA LEU A 66 0.59 6.97 0.67
C LEU A 66 0.75 8.11 1.68
N GLU A 67 -0.28 8.96 1.83
CA GLU A 67 -0.28 10.05 2.79
C GLU A 67 -0.20 9.54 4.25
N TYR A 68 -1.02 8.55 4.60
CA TYR A 68 -1.08 7.99 5.95
C TYR A 68 0.24 7.37 6.41
N PHE A 69 0.91 6.63 5.52
CA PHE A 69 2.22 6.05 5.82
C PHE A 69 3.38 7.00 5.54
N LYS A 70 3.11 8.24 5.10
CA LYS A 70 4.12 9.19 4.59
C LYS A 70 5.03 8.54 3.54
N LEU A 71 4.49 7.59 2.79
CA LEU A 71 5.19 6.92 1.71
C LEU A 71 5.15 7.85 0.52
N THR A 72 6.31 8.36 0.12
CA THR A 72 6.43 8.89 -1.24
C THR A 72 6.15 7.73 -2.18
N PRO A 73 5.14 7.83 -3.08
CA PRO A 73 5.01 6.85 -4.13
C PRO A 73 6.37 6.80 -4.80
N PHE A 74 6.96 5.60 -4.90
CA PHE A 74 8.03 5.41 -5.84
C PHE A 74 7.38 5.64 -7.21
N ILE A 75 7.38 6.89 -7.65
CA ILE A 75 7.40 7.24 -9.06
C ILE A 75 8.46 6.29 -9.57
N LYS A 76 8.07 5.37 -10.46
CA LYS A 76 9.03 4.54 -11.16
C LYS A 76 10.10 5.50 -11.65
N SER A 77 11.22 5.59 -10.94
CA SER A 77 12.48 5.89 -11.58
C SER A 77 12.47 4.89 -12.71
N LYS A 78 12.53 5.42 -13.93
CA LYS A 78 12.76 4.63 -15.11
C LYS A 78 13.67 3.49 -14.69
N PHE A 79 13.25 2.26 -14.97
CA PHE A 79 14.22 1.23 -15.30
C PHE A 79 15.10 1.87 -16.37
N LEU A 80 16.15 2.54 -15.92
CA LEU A 80 17.23 3.07 -16.71
C LEU A 80 18.16 1.87 -16.79
N ASN A 81 17.94 1.14 -17.88
CA ASN A 81 18.72 0.05 -18.45
C ASN A 81 18.88 -1.21 -17.59
#